data_AF-A0A811MH18-F1
#
_entry.id   AF-A0A811MH18-F1
#
_cell.length_a   1.000
_cell.length_b   1.000
_cell.length_c   1.000
_cell.angle_alpha   90.00
_cell.angle_beta   90.00
_cell.angle_gamma   90.00
#
_symmetry.space_group_name_H-M   'P 1'
#
loop_
_entity.id
_entity.type
_entity.pdbx_description
1 polymer ?
#
loop_
_entity_poly.entity_id
_entity_poly.type
_entity_poly.pdbx_seq_one_letter_code
_entity_poly.pdbx_strand_id
1 'polypeptide(L)'
;MGKEAEAAVSSTVVLAVNGKRYEAAGVAPSTSLLEFLRTQTPVTGPKLGCGEDKRAKVIPLLQFHIVASRCGACVVLISKYDPAMNEVTEFSASSCLTLLHSVDRCSVTTSEGIGNTRDGYHPVQQRLSGFHASQCGFCTPGMCMSIFSALVKADKKSDRPAPPAGFSKITSSEAEKAVSGNLCRCTGYRPIVDACKSFTSDVDLEDLGLNCFWKKGDEPAEVSKLPGYNSGAICTFPEFLKSEIKSTLKQEKDVPLQSPTTAGTILRALKSFTGCFIPTGLMKIL
;
A
#
# COMPACT_ATOMS: atom_id res chain seq x y z
N MET A 1 11.46 -18.31 42.62
CA MET A 1 10.19 -18.21 41.85
C MET A 1 9.59 -16.82 42.09
N GLY A 2 10.11 -15.81 41.39
CA GLY A 2 9.52 -14.47 41.36
C GLY A 2 9.12 -14.20 39.92
N LYS A 3 7.82 -14.06 39.65
CA LYS A 3 7.31 -13.54 38.39
C LYS A 3 7.49 -12.02 38.45
N GLU A 4 8.52 -11.49 37.81
CA GLU A 4 8.52 -10.08 37.45
C GLU A 4 7.47 -9.90 36.34
N ALA A 5 6.34 -9.31 36.72
CA ALA A 5 5.37 -8.81 35.78
C ALA A 5 5.99 -7.55 35.14
N GLU A 6 6.64 -7.73 34.00
CA GLU A 6 7.02 -6.63 33.13
C GLU A 6 5.72 -5.92 32.72
N ALA A 7 5.52 -4.71 33.24
CA ALA A 7 4.38 -3.88 32.92
C ALA A 7 4.45 -3.52 31.43
N ALA A 8 3.80 -4.33 30.60
CA ALA A 8 3.61 -4.03 29.19
C ALA A 8 2.82 -2.72 29.11
N VAL A 9 3.50 -1.63 28.77
CA VAL A 9 2.84 -0.41 28.31
C VAL A 9 1.97 -0.83 27.13
N SER A 10 0.66 -0.90 27.36
CA SER A 10 -0.32 -1.23 26.33
C SER A 10 -0.34 -0.10 25.30
N SER A 11 0.58 -0.13 24.34
CA SER A 11 0.60 0.81 23.22
C SER A 11 -0.61 0.53 22.35
N THR A 12 -1.54 1.48 22.33
CA THR A 12 -2.69 1.46 21.41
C THR A 12 -2.22 1.96 20.06
N VAL A 13 -2.41 1.16 19.01
CA VAL A 13 -2.13 1.59 17.63
C VAL A 13 -3.41 2.19 17.06
N VAL A 14 -3.31 3.40 16.53
CA VAL A 14 -4.43 4.11 15.89
C VAL A 14 -4.14 4.25 14.40
N LEU A 15 -5.06 3.80 13.55
CA LEU A 15 -4.91 3.89 12.09
C LEU A 15 -6.25 4.13 11.41
N ALA A 16 -6.20 4.55 10.16
CA ALA A 16 -7.36 4.49 9.28
C ALA A 16 -7.26 3.27 8.37
N VAL A 17 -8.38 2.57 8.17
CA VAL A 17 -8.52 1.54 7.14
C VAL A 17 -9.69 1.91 6.25
N ASN A 18 -9.43 2.15 4.97
CA ASN A 18 -10.40 2.62 3.98
C ASN A 18 -11.16 3.87 4.48
N GLY A 19 -10.42 4.83 5.07
CA GLY A 19 -10.96 6.08 5.62
C GLY A 19 -11.62 5.97 7.01
N LYS A 20 -11.93 4.76 7.48
CA LYS A 20 -12.53 4.54 8.80
C LYS A 20 -11.47 4.38 9.88
N ARG A 21 -11.67 5.00 11.05
CA ARG A 21 -10.80 4.87 12.22
C ARG A 21 -10.87 3.47 12.82
N TYR A 22 -9.70 2.95 13.20
CA TYR A 22 -9.55 1.77 14.04
C TYR A 22 -8.52 2.01 15.14
N GLU A 23 -8.74 1.37 16.28
CA GLU A 23 -7.84 1.40 17.43
C GLU A 23 -7.57 -0.03 17.87
N ALA A 24 -6.30 -0.41 17.94
CA ALA A 24 -5.85 -1.72 18.32
C ALA A 24 -5.11 -1.64 19.66
N ALA A 25 -5.82 -1.92 20.75
CA ALA A 25 -5.27 -1.93 22.10
C ALA A 25 -4.80 -3.34 22.50
N GLY A 26 -3.69 -3.44 23.22
CA GLY A 26 -3.18 -4.72 23.75
C GLY A 26 -2.72 -5.73 22.69
N VAL A 27 -2.42 -5.28 21.46
CA VAL A 27 -1.96 -6.13 20.36
C VAL A 27 -0.48 -6.48 20.48
N ALA A 28 -0.13 -7.74 20.22
CA ALA A 28 1.25 -8.21 20.29
C ALA A 28 2.16 -7.43 19.33
N PRO A 29 3.43 -7.13 19.70
CA PRO A 29 4.37 -6.44 18.82
C PRO A 29 4.62 -7.15 17.47
N SER A 30 4.44 -8.47 17.43
CA SER A 30 4.58 -9.32 16.24
C SER A 30 3.34 -9.35 15.34
N THR A 31 2.20 -8.77 15.76
CA THR A 31 0.97 -8.77 14.97
C THR A 31 1.20 -8.07 13.64
N SER A 32 0.97 -8.79 12.54
CA SER A 32 1.06 -8.22 11.19
C SER A 32 -0.17 -7.36 10.88
N LEU A 33 0.00 -6.40 9.98
CA LEU A 33 -1.10 -5.60 9.45
C LEU A 33 -2.16 -6.50 8.79
N LEU A 34 -1.75 -7.55 8.07
CA LEU A 34 -2.69 -8.47 7.44
C LEU A 34 -3.54 -9.22 8.47
N GLU A 35 -2.93 -9.69 9.55
CA GLU A 35 -3.64 -10.35 10.63
C GLU A 35 -4.69 -9.41 11.21
N PHE A 36 -4.28 -8.20 11.60
CA PHE A 36 -5.19 -7.18 12.11
C PHE A 36 -6.36 -6.89 11.16
N LEU A 37 -6.08 -6.63 9.88
CA LEU A 37 -7.11 -6.34 8.88
C LEU A 37 -8.15 -7.45 8.81
N ARG A 38 -7.72 -8.72 8.87
CA ARG A 38 -8.59 -9.87 8.66
C ARG A 38 -9.31 -10.35 9.92
N THR A 39 -8.76 -10.09 11.10
CA THR A 39 -9.31 -10.62 12.38
C THR A 39 -10.00 -9.55 13.22
N GLN A 40 -9.62 -8.28 13.07
CA GLN A 40 -10.15 -7.17 13.87
C GLN A 40 -10.91 -6.12 13.05
N THR A 41 -11.05 -6.33 11.74
CA THR A 41 -11.84 -5.47 10.85
C THR A 41 -12.67 -6.33 9.89
N PRO A 42 -13.70 -5.78 9.22
CA PRO A 42 -14.46 -6.51 8.20
C PRO A 42 -13.72 -6.67 6.86
N VAL A 43 -12.50 -6.14 6.73
CA VAL A 43 -11.73 -6.15 5.47
C VAL A 43 -11.13 -7.53 5.24
N THR A 44 -11.41 -8.12 4.08
CA THR A 44 -10.96 -9.49 3.75
C THR A 44 -10.24 -9.59 2.41
N GLY A 45 -10.14 -8.50 1.66
CA GLY A 45 -9.56 -8.38 0.33
C GLY A 45 -8.08 -8.77 0.30
N PRO A 46 -7.22 -8.19 1.15
CA PRO A 46 -5.84 -8.64 1.28
C PRO A 46 -5.79 -10.12 1.70
N LYS A 47 -5.03 -10.94 0.96
CA LYS A 47 -4.96 -12.39 1.16
C LYS A 47 -3.59 -12.83 1.67
N LEU A 48 -3.58 -13.77 2.62
CA LEU A 48 -2.36 -14.46 3.01
C LEU A 48 -2.06 -15.54 1.96
N GLY A 49 -1.05 -15.32 1.12
CA GLY A 49 -0.58 -16.30 0.13
C GLY A 49 0.63 -17.09 0.60
N CYS A 50 1.76 -16.40 0.80
CA CYS A 50 3.02 -17.04 1.22
C CYS A 50 3.48 -16.67 2.63
N GLY A 51 3.21 -15.45 3.11
CA GLY A 51 3.77 -14.95 4.38
C GLY A 51 5.29 -14.74 4.37
N GLU A 52 5.95 -14.98 3.24
CA GLU A 52 7.40 -14.93 3.08
C GLU A 52 7.88 -13.68 2.33
N ASP A 53 9.03 -13.15 2.76
CA ASP A 53 9.75 -12.07 2.09
C ASP A 53 10.43 -12.56 0.79
N LYS A 54 10.57 -11.67 -0.19
CA LYS A 54 11.47 -11.91 -1.34
C LYS A 54 12.88 -11.74 -0.82
N ARG A 55 13.77 -12.74 -0.96
CA ARG A 55 15.19 -12.66 -0.56
C ARG A 55 15.73 -11.23 -0.75
N ALA A 56 15.95 -10.55 0.36
CA ALA A 56 16.22 -9.12 0.41
C ALA A 56 17.41 -8.75 -0.47
N LYS A 57 17.17 -7.97 -1.53
CA LYS A 57 18.20 -7.02 -1.94
C LYS A 57 18.18 -5.95 -0.86
N VAL A 58 19.14 -6.00 0.06
CA VAL A 58 19.41 -4.90 0.97
C VAL A 58 19.70 -3.69 0.09
N ILE A 59 18.74 -2.76 -0.02
CA ILE A 59 18.98 -1.43 -0.60
C ILE A 59 19.31 -0.55 0.60
N PRO A 60 20.60 -0.28 0.90
CA PRO A 60 21.01 0.37 2.16
C PRO A 60 20.66 1.87 2.23
N LEU A 61 19.94 2.41 1.24
CA LEU A 61 19.83 3.84 1.00
C LEU A 61 18.39 4.39 1.07
N LEU A 62 17.39 3.56 1.36
CA LEU A 62 16.03 4.03 1.58
C LEU A 62 15.67 3.78 3.06
N GLN A 63 15.42 4.86 3.79
CA GLN A 63 14.99 4.91 5.20
C GLN A 63 13.68 4.13 5.49
N PHE A 64 13.11 3.47 4.48
CA PHE A 64 11.94 2.62 4.56
C PHE A 64 12.27 1.29 3.90
N HIS A 65 12.34 0.21 4.68
CA HIS A 65 12.37 -1.15 4.14
C HIS A 65 11.13 -1.33 3.26
N ILE A 66 11.30 -1.43 1.94
CA ILE A 66 10.22 -1.82 1.04
C ILE A 66 9.94 -3.29 1.33
N VAL A 67 8.93 -3.53 2.17
CA VAL A 67 8.55 -4.88 2.57
C VAL A 67 7.66 -5.50 1.49
N ALA A 68 8.21 -6.45 0.74
CA ALA A 68 7.55 -7.07 -0.41
C ALA A 68 7.49 -8.59 -0.27
N SER A 69 6.29 -9.11 -0.04
CA SER A 69 6.03 -10.54 0.00
C SER A 69 6.28 -11.20 -1.35
N ARG A 70 6.68 -12.47 -1.34
CA ARG A 70 6.97 -13.26 -2.55
C ARG A 70 5.79 -13.33 -3.52
N CYS A 71 4.56 -13.43 -3.03
CA CYS A 71 3.37 -13.60 -3.86
C CYS A 71 2.57 -12.32 -4.16
N GLY A 72 2.71 -11.24 -3.38
CA GLY A 72 1.97 -10.00 -3.60
C GLY A 72 0.44 -10.08 -3.44
N ALA A 73 -0.12 -11.14 -2.84
CA ALA A 73 -1.57 -11.28 -2.65
C ALA A 73 -2.14 -10.37 -1.52
N CYS A 74 -1.26 -9.84 -0.67
CA CYS A 74 -1.59 -9.02 0.49
C CYS A 74 -1.25 -7.53 0.31
N VAL A 75 -1.07 -7.07 -0.93
CA VAL A 75 -0.67 -5.69 -1.22
C VAL A 75 -1.77 -4.72 -0.80
N VAL A 76 -1.36 -3.67 -0.08
CA VAL A 76 -2.18 -2.53 0.32
C VAL A 76 -1.40 -1.24 0.02
N LEU A 77 -2.11 -0.11 -0.07
CA LEU A 77 -1.49 1.21 -0.13
C LEU A 77 -1.46 1.79 1.28
N ILE A 78 -0.30 2.28 1.71
CA ILE A 78 -0.14 2.97 2.99
C ILE A 78 0.17 4.43 2.67
N SER A 79 -0.63 5.33 3.22
CA SER A 79 -0.42 6.77 3.18
C SER A 79 0.07 7.25 4.54
N LYS A 80 1.09 8.11 4.53
CA LYS A 80 1.66 8.75 5.71
C LYS A 80 1.69 10.26 5.52
N TYR A 81 1.26 10.98 6.55
CA TYR A 81 1.28 12.44 6.57
C TYR A 81 2.57 12.95 7.23
N ASP A 82 3.29 13.82 6.53
CA ASP A 82 4.39 14.60 7.06
C ASP A 82 3.87 15.99 7.49
N PRO A 83 3.79 16.27 8.80
CA PRO A 83 3.30 17.55 9.31
C PRO A 83 4.28 18.70 9.11
N ALA A 84 5.57 18.46 8.87
CA ALA A 84 6.55 19.51 8.61
C ALA A 84 6.40 20.07 7.19
N MET A 85 6.20 19.18 6.21
CA MET A 85 5.98 19.54 4.81
C MET A 85 4.51 19.77 4.47
N ASN A 86 3.59 19.38 5.36
CA ASN A 86 2.16 19.33 5.10
C ASN A 86 1.81 18.47 3.87
N GLU A 87 2.54 17.37 3.70
CA GLU A 87 2.43 16.49 2.53
C GLU A 87 1.99 15.08 2.93
N VAL A 88 1.33 14.39 2.00
CA VAL A 88 0.98 12.98 2.13
C VAL A 88 1.82 12.19 1.13
N THR A 89 2.55 11.21 1.65
CA THR A 89 3.32 10.25 0.86
C THR A 89 2.63 8.90 0.90
N GLU A 90 2.56 8.21 -0.23
CA GLU A 90 1.99 6.87 -0.32
C GLU A 90 3.00 5.88 -0.88
N PHE A 91 2.91 4.65 -0.37
CA PHE A 91 3.72 3.54 -0.83
C PHE A 91 2.93 2.24 -0.71
N SER A 92 3.18 1.33 -1.65
CA SER A 92 2.64 -0.02 -1.61
C SER A 92 3.43 -0.88 -0.61
N ALA A 93 2.73 -1.68 0.19
CA ALA A 93 3.36 -2.60 1.14
C ALA A 93 2.66 -3.96 1.15
N SER A 94 3.42 -5.02 1.45
CA SER A 94 2.85 -6.34 1.73
C SER A 94 2.43 -6.45 3.19
N SER A 95 1.12 -6.38 3.43
CA SER A 95 0.55 -6.35 4.79
C SER A 95 0.90 -7.58 5.65
N CYS A 96 1.23 -8.73 5.06
CA CYS A 96 1.62 -9.93 5.82
C CYS A 96 3.00 -9.82 6.49
N LEU A 97 3.83 -8.87 6.06
CA LEU A 97 5.17 -8.63 6.59
C LEU A 97 5.30 -7.25 7.25
N THR A 98 4.31 -6.37 7.05
CA THR A 98 4.22 -5.08 7.74
C THR A 98 3.72 -5.32 9.16
N LEU A 99 4.48 -4.87 10.17
CA LEU A 99 4.03 -4.92 11.57
C LEU A 99 2.96 -3.85 11.82
N LEU A 100 1.92 -4.19 12.56
CA LEU A 100 0.82 -3.27 12.89
C LEU A 100 1.34 -2.01 13.61
N HIS A 101 2.26 -2.19 14.56
CA HIS A 101 2.86 -1.07 15.31
C HIS A 101 3.65 -0.10 14.41
N SER A 102 4.15 -0.54 13.24
CA SER A 102 4.87 0.35 12.31
C SER A 102 3.96 1.27 11.49
N VAL A 103 2.65 1.03 11.52
CA VAL A 103 1.66 1.80 10.76
C VAL A 103 0.74 2.61 11.68
N ASP A 104 1.18 2.88 12.92
CA ASP A 104 0.54 3.86 13.78
C ASP A 104 0.44 5.21 13.06
N ARG A 105 -0.74 5.83 13.17
CA ARG A 105 -1.14 7.09 12.53
C ARG A 105 -1.03 7.11 11.00
N CYS A 106 -1.04 5.95 10.36
CA CYS A 106 -1.09 5.84 8.91
C CYS A 106 -2.53 5.59 8.42
N SER A 107 -2.76 5.84 7.13
CA SER A 107 -3.99 5.45 6.45
C SER A 107 -3.71 4.28 5.51
N VAL A 108 -4.44 3.18 5.67
CA VAL A 108 -4.33 1.96 4.88
C VAL A 108 -5.52 1.90 3.92
N THR A 109 -5.24 1.79 2.62
CA THR A 109 -6.25 1.57 1.59
C THR A 109 -6.11 0.16 1.03
N THR A 110 -7.21 -0.58 1.01
CA THR A 110 -7.31 -1.94 0.46
C THR A 110 -8.15 -1.97 -0.80
N SER A 111 -8.27 -3.16 -1.43
CA SER A 111 -9.08 -3.33 -2.63
C SER A 111 -10.53 -2.89 -2.46
N GLU A 112 -11.11 -3.06 -1.28
CA GLU A 112 -12.48 -2.66 -0.96
C GLU A 112 -12.60 -1.15 -0.73
N GLY A 113 -11.49 -0.49 -0.38
CA GLY A 113 -11.43 0.96 -0.18
C GLY A 113 -11.36 1.75 -1.47
N ILE A 114 -10.87 1.16 -2.56
CA ILE A 114 -10.88 1.81 -3.87
C ILE A 114 -12.22 1.66 -4.60
N GLY A 115 -13.01 0.64 -4.26
CA GLY A 115 -14.31 0.38 -4.87
C GLY A 115 -14.87 -0.98 -4.43
N ASN A 116 -16.20 -1.10 -4.44
CA ASN A 116 -16.93 -2.29 -3.99
C ASN A 116 -18.33 -2.37 -4.60
N THR A 117 -19.09 -3.42 -4.29
CA THR A 117 -20.45 -3.65 -4.83
C THR A 117 -21.49 -2.62 -4.40
N ARG A 118 -21.25 -1.90 -3.29
CA ARG A 118 -22.18 -0.91 -2.74
C ARG A 118 -21.94 0.48 -3.33
N ASP A 119 -20.67 0.87 -3.40
CA ASP A 119 -20.27 2.25 -3.75
C ASP A 119 -19.85 2.37 -5.23
N GLY A 120 -19.76 1.24 -5.94
CA GLY A 120 -19.26 1.15 -7.30
C GLY A 120 -17.79 0.71 -7.36
N TYR A 121 -17.42 0.10 -8.48
CA TYR A 121 -16.07 -0.40 -8.71
C TYR A 121 -15.16 0.68 -9.32
N HIS A 122 -13.92 0.70 -8.86
CA HIS A 122 -12.87 1.53 -9.44
C HIS A 122 -12.55 1.09 -10.88
N PRO A 123 -12.14 2.01 -11.79
CA PRO A 123 -11.64 1.65 -13.11
C PRO A 123 -10.58 0.54 -13.12
N VAL A 124 -9.70 0.46 -12.10
CA VAL A 124 -8.76 -0.68 -11.96
C VAL A 124 -9.47 -2.02 -11.84
N GLN A 125 -10.51 -2.09 -11.01
CA GLN A 125 -11.29 -3.31 -10.82
C GLN A 125 -12.11 -3.63 -12.08
N GLN A 126 -12.73 -2.61 -12.69
CA GLN A 126 -13.55 -2.75 -13.89
C GLN A 126 -12.71 -3.21 -15.08
N ARG A 127 -11.54 -2.61 -15.31
CA ARG A 127 -10.64 -2.98 -16.42
C ARG A 127 -10.04 -4.38 -16.21
N LEU A 128 -9.59 -4.73 -15.00
CA LEU A 128 -9.16 -6.11 -14.74
C LEU A 128 -10.27 -7.13 -15.02
N SER A 129 -11.51 -6.84 -14.65
CA SER A 129 -12.64 -7.72 -14.97
C SER A 129 -12.88 -7.80 -16.48
N GLY A 130 -12.91 -6.66 -17.16
CA GLY A 130 -13.24 -6.58 -18.59
C GLY A 130 -12.18 -7.16 -19.52
N PHE A 131 -10.91 -7.16 -19.11
CA PHE A 131 -9.81 -7.85 -19.81
C PHE A 131 -9.68 -9.33 -19.43
N HIS A 132 -10.64 -9.90 -18.68
CA HIS A 132 -10.59 -11.29 -18.21
C HIS A 132 -9.33 -11.61 -17.39
N ALA A 133 -8.84 -10.62 -16.63
CA ALA A 133 -7.62 -10.70 -15.84
C ALA A 133 -7.82 -11.37 -14.47
N SER A 134 -8.92 -12.09 -14.29
CA SER A 134 -9.24 -12.86 -13.09
C SER A 134 -9.92 -14.19 -13.44
N GLN A 135 -9.48 -15.26 -12.79
CA GLN A 135 -10.11 -16.59 -12.86
C GLN A 135 -10.50 -17.06 -11.45
N CYS A 136 -9.57 -17.64 -10.68
CA CYS A 136 -9.85 -18.04 -9.29
C CYS A 136 -10.05 -16.85 -8.32
N GLY A 137 -9.72 -15.62 -8.75
CA GLY A 137 -9.90 -14.40 -7.96
C GLY A 137 -8.91 -14.16 -6.82
N PHE A 138 -8.16 -15.17 -6.36
CA PHE A 138 -7.37 -15.05 -5.12
C PHE A 138 -6.30 -13.95 -5.16
N CYS A 139 -5.57 -13.83 -6.28
CA CYS A 139 -4.52 -12.81 -6.45
C CYS A 139 -5.07 -11.42 -6.86
N THR A 140 -6.34 -11.35 -7.28
CA THR A 140 -6.91 -10.15 -7.90
C THR A 140 -6.90 -8.92 -6.98
N PRO A 141 -7.24 -9.01 -5.68
CA PRO A 141 -7.11 -7.87 -4.76
C PRO A 141 -5.70 -7.27 -4.72
N GLY A 142 -4.66 -8.12 -4.67
CA GLY A 142 -3.27 -7.68 -4.70
C GLY A 142 -2.88 -7.05 -6.04
N MET A 143 -3.36 -7.59 -7.16
CA MET A 143 -3.16 -7.01 -8.50
C MET A 143 -3.81 -5.62 -8.57
N CYS A 144 -5.05 -5.47 -8.12
CA CYS A 144 -5.75 -4.19 -8.08
C CYS A 144 -4.93 -3.15 -7.31
N MET A 145 -4.45 -3.50 -6.11
CA MET A 145 -3.72 -2.56 -5.28
C MET A 145 -2.33 -2.22 -5.83
N SER A 146 -1.63 -3.18 -6.45
CA SER A 146 -0.36 -2.90 -7.13
C SER A 146 -0.52 -1.92 -8.29
N ILE A 147 -1.53 -2.13 -9.15
CA ILE A 147 -1.83 -1.23 -10.27
C ILE A 147 -2.22 0.15 -9.72
N PHE A 148 -3.17 0.19 -8.79
CA PHE A 148 -3.64 1.43 -8.18
C PHE A 148 -2.48 2.25 -7.57
N SER A 149 -1.59 1.59 -6.81
CA SER A 149 -0.43 2.25 -6.22
C SER A 149 0.52 2.84 -7.27
N ALA A 150 0.70 2.14 -8.40
CA ALA A 150 1.54 2.62 -9.50
C ALA A 150 0.91 3.83 -10.21
N LEU A 151 -0.42 3.84 -10.40
CA LEU A 151 -1.16 4.97 -10.97
C LEU A 151 -1.05 6.21 -10.06
N VAL A 152 -1.31 6.06 -8.76
CA VAL A 152 -1.18 7.15 -7.77
C VAL A 152 0.23 7.75 -7.81
N LYS A 153 1.27 6.89 -7.84
CA LYS A 153 2.66 7.33 -7.90
C LYS A 153 2.98 8.05 -9.21
N ALA A 154 2.49 7.56 -10.35
CA ALA A 154 2.74 8.16 -11.65
C ALA A 154 2.07 9.53 -11.80
N ASP A 155 0.82 9.67 -11.32
CA ASP A 155 0.05 10.90 -11.48
C ASP A 155 0.61 12.07 -10.65
N LYS A 156 1.26 11.76 -9.52
CA LYS A 156 1.98 12.73 -8.67
C LYS A 156 3.28 13.26 -9.30
N LYS A 157 3.78 12.65 -10.37
CA LYS A 157 4.98 13.12 -11.05
C LYS A 157 4.70 14.43 -11.79
N SER A 158 5.41 15.49 -11.40
CA SER A 158 5.27 16.84 -11.97
C SER A 158 5.98 17.01 -13.31
N ASP A 159 6.95 16.15 -13.63
CA ASP A 159 7.78 16.19 -14.84
C ASP A 159 7.09 15.61 -16.08
N ARG A 160 5.86 15.09 -15.94
CA ARG A 160 5.10 14.47 -17.03
C ARG A 160 3.89 15.31 -17.44
N PRO A 161 3.62 15.43 -18.76
CA PRO A 161 2.45 16.12 -19.26
C PRO A 161 1.16 15.47 -18.75
N ALA A 162 0.07 16.24 -18.75
CA ALA A 162 -1.25 15.69 -18.43
C ALA A 162 -1.63 14.63 -19.48
N PRO A 163 -2.11 13.44 -19.07
CA PRO A 163 -2.54 12.42 -20.01
C PRO A 163 -3.91 12.80 -20.60
N PRO A 164 -4.32 12.16 -21.72
CA PRO A 164 -5.69 12.27 -22.22
C PRO A 164 -6.71 11.85 -21.14
N ALA A 165 -7.95 12.34 -21.27
CA ALA A 165 -9.02 12.01 -20.33
C ALA A 165 -9.23 10.50 -20.25
N GLY A 166 -9.32 9.97 -19.03
CA GLY A 166 -9.50 8.54 -18.79
C GLY A 166 -8.20 7.72 -18.69
N PHE A 167 -7.02 8.36 -18.84
CA PHE A 167 -5.70 7.72 -18.75
C PHE A 167 -4.87 8.30 -17.59
N SER A 168 -3.80 7.60 -17.20
CA SER A 168 -2.83 8.01 -16.19
C SER A 168 -1.53 8.49 -16.85
N LYS A 169 -0.70 9.22 -16.10
CA LYS A 169 0.67 9.58 -16.51
C LYS A 169 1.63 8.39 -16.55
N ILE A 170 1.19 7.20 -16.17
CA ILE A 170 2.01 5.99 -16.13
C ILE A 170 2.42 5.55 -17.54
N THR A 171 3.65 5.05 -17.72
CA THR A 171 4.08 4.46 -18.99
C THR A 171 3.75 2.98 -19.07
N SER A 172 3.66 2.43 -20.27
CA SER A 172 3.47 1.00 -20.53
C SER A 172 4.45 0.11 -19.74
N SER A 173 5.73 0.49 -19.69
CA SER A 173 6.78 -0.22 -18.94
C SER A 173 6.54 -0.18 -17.43
N GLU A 174 6.13 0.97 -16.89
CA GLU A 174 5.81 1.09 -15.46
C GLU A 174 4.54 0.30 -15.09
N ALA A 175 3.53 0.31 -15.97
CA ALA A 175 2.29 -0.43 -15.80
C ALA A 175 2.53 -1.94 -15.76
N GLU A 176 3.38 -2.47 -16.64
CA GLU A 176 3.79 -3.88 -16.61
C GLU A 176 4.61 -4.21 -15.36
N LYS A 177 5.55 -3.34 -14.99
CA LYS A 177 6.38 -3.52 -13.79
C LYS A 177 5.55 -3.51 -12.50
N ALA A 178 4.43 -2.79 -12.46
CA ALA A 178 3.56 -2.70 -11.28
C ALA A 178 3.11 -4.08 -10.78
N VAL A 179 2.82 -5.02 -11.69
CA VAL A 179 2.31 -6.37 -11.36
C VAL A 179 3.39 -7.45 -11.33
N SER A 180 4.64 -7.13 -11.69
CA SER A 180 5.78 -8.06 -11.59
C SER A 180 6.01 -8.57 -10.15
N GLY A 181 5.48 -7.84 -9.18
CA GLY A 181 5.51 -8.17 -7.76
C GLY A 181 4.54 -9.27 -7.34
N ASN A 182 3.53 -9.58 -8.16
CA ASN A 182 2.35 -10.34 -7.80
C ASN A 182 2.33 -11.67 -8.56
N LEU A 183 2.06 -12.78 -7.85
CA LEU A 183 1.98 -14.10 -8.46
C LEU A 183 0.52 -14.46 -8.81
N CYS A 184 0.32 -14.89 -10.05
CA CYS A 184 -0.91 -15.51 -10.53
C CYS A 184 -0.61 -16.89 -11.11
N ARG A 185 -1.41 -17.89 -10.74
CA ARG A 185 -1.27 -19.26 -11.25
C ARG A 185 -2.24 -19.60 -12.38
N CYS A 186 -3.27 -18.80 -12.59
CA CYS A 186 -4.41 -19.15 -13.45
C CYS A 186 -4.39 -18.43 -14.80
N THR A 187 -4.11 -17.13 -14.82
CA THR A 187 -4.38 -16.28 -16.00
C THR A 187 -3.28 -16.29 -17.06
N GLY A 188 -2.09 -16.80 -16.74
CA GLY A 188 -0.92 -16.68 -17.63
C GLY A 188 -0.42 -15.24 -17.81
N TYR A 189 -0.84 -14.30 -16.95
CA TYR A 189 -0.46 -12.88 -16.90
C TYR A 189 -0.84 -12.00 -18.08
N ARG A 190 -0.92 -12.51 -19.31
CA ARG A 190 -1.24 -11.71 -20.49
C ARG A 190 -2.44 -10.77 -20.30
N PRO A 191 -3.63 -11.24 -19.86
CA PRO A 191 -4.77 -10.35 -19.64
C PRO A 191 -4.56 -9.33 -18.51
N ILE A 192 -3.73 -9.64 -17.51
CA ILE A 192 -3.38 -8.70 -16.44
C ILE A 192 -2.51 -7.57 -16.99
N VAL A 193 -1.48 -7.92 -17.78
CA VAL A 193 -0.59 -6.93 -18.39
C VAL A 193 -1.34 -6.06 -19.39
N ASP A 194 -2.25 -6.63 -20.17
CA ASP A 194 -3.10 -5.88 -21.09
C ASP A 194 -4.01 -4.89 -20.34
N ALA A 195 -4.63 -5.33 -19.24
CA ALA A 195 -5.40 -4.44 -18.37
C ALA A 195 -4.54 -3.30 -17.78
N CYS A 196 -3.30 -3.59 -17.37
CA CYS A 196 -2.36 -2.56 -16.90
C CYS A 196 -2.07 -1.53 -17.99
N LYS A 197 -1.76 -2.00 -19.21
CA LYS A 197 -1.40 -1.16 -20.35
C LYS A 197 -2.56 -0.29 -20.81
N SER A 198 -3.81 -0.72 -20.60
CA SER A 198 -4.99 0.10 -20.91
C SER A 198 -5.02 1.47 -20.19
N PHE A 199 -4.29 1.65 -19.08
CA PHE A 199 -4.21 2.93 -18.35
C PHE A 199 -3.24 3.93 -18.95
N THR A 200 -2.46 3.53 -19.94
CA THR A 200 -1.38 4.33 -20.50
C THR A 200 -1.81 4.91 -21.83
N SER A 201 -1.28 6.08 -22.17
CA SER A 201 -1.54 6.72 -23.46
C SER A 201 -0.45 6.43 -24.50
N ASP A 202 0.54 5.59 -24.16
CA ASP A 202 1.70 5.24 -24.98
C ASP A 202 1.58 3.83 -25.62
N VAL A 203 0.38 3.26 -25.62
CA VAL A 203 0.07 1.97 -26.27
C VAL A 203 -1.08 2.14 -27.26
N ASP A 204 -1.03 1.36 -28.32
CA ASP A 204 -2.21 1.13 -29.13
C ASP A 204 -3.18 0.22 -28.38
N LEU A 205 -4.45 0.62 -28.26
CA LEU A 205 -5.45 -0.19 -27.57
C LEU A 205 -5.85 -1.42 -28.39
N GLU A 206 -5.64 -1.39 -29.71
CA GLU A 206 -5.90 -2.51 -30.62
C GLU A 206 -4.90 -3.66 -30.42
N ASP A 207 -3.71 -3.36 -29.91
CA ASP A 207 -2.67 -4.34 -29.55
C ASP A 207 -2.97 -5.08 -28.22
N LEU A 208 -3.96 -4.62 -27.46
CA LEU A 208 -4.37 -5.26 -26.22
C LEU A 208 -5.24 -6.49 -26.53
N GLY A 209 -5.11 -7.53 -25.70
CA GLY A 209 -5.81 -8.79 -25.91
C GLY A 209 -7.34 -8.71 -25.79
N LEU A 210 -7.96 -9.88 -25.89
CA LEU A 210 -9.41 -10.06 -25.79
C LEU A 210 -9.97 -9.39 -24.53
N ASN A 211 -11.03 -8.61 -24.71
CA ASN A 211 -11.72 -7.90 -23.65
C ASN A 211 -13.21 -7.70 -23.99
N CYS A 212 -13.99 -7.21 -23.03
CA CYS A 212 -15.42 -6.97 -23.19
C CYS A 212 -15.78 -5.53 -23.62
N PHE A 213 -14.80 -4.64 -23.81
CA PHE A 213 -15.03 -3.24 -24.14
C PHE A 213 -15.13 -3.03 -25.65
N TRP A 214 -14.40 -3.81 -26.44
CA TRP A 214 -14.48 -3.81 -27.91
C TRP A 214 -14.28 -5.23 -28.46
N LYS A 215 -14.80 -5.50 -29.66
CA LYS A 215 -14.57 -6.78 -30.35
C LYS A 215 -13.31 -6.68 -31.21
N LYS A 216 -12.69 -7.84 -31.45
CA LYS A 216 -11.57 -7.94 -32.41
C LYS A 216 -12.08 -7.57 -33.80
N GLY A 217 -11.54 -6.50 -34.38
CA GLY A 217 -11.95 -5.94 -35.69
C GLY A 217 -12.89 -4.75 -35.61
N ASP A 218 -13.27 -4.27 -34.42
CA ASP A 218 -13.87 -2.95 -34.23
C ASP A 218 -12.74 -1.91 -34.36
N GLU A 219 -12.49 -1.46 -35.59
CA GLU A 219 -11.43 -0.50 -35.93
C GLU A 219 -12.04 0.90 -36.16
N PRO A 220 -11.66 1.95 -35.40
CA PRO A 220 -10.70 1.93 -34.29
C PRO A 220 -11.31 1.47 -32.95
N ALA A 221 -10.47 1.01 -32.03
CA ALA A 221 -10.92 0.65 -30.68
C ALA A 221 -11.64 1.83 -30.00
N GLU A 222 -12.89 1.61 -29.56
CA GLU A 222 -13.72 2.65 -28.95
C GLU A 222 -13.29 2.97 -27.51
N VAL A 223 -12.37 3.93 -27.35
CA VAL A 223 -11.88 4.44 -26.05
C VAL A 223 -13.02 4.82 -25.10
N SER A 224 -14.14 5.31 -25.64
CA SER A 224 -15.34 5.70 -24.88
C SER A 224 -15.97 4.54 -24.09
N LYS A 225 -15.77 3.29 -24.52
CA LYS A 225 -16.27 2.09 -23.83
C LYS A 225 -15.35 1.64 -22.70
N LEU A 226 -14.11 2.15 -22.64
CA LEU A 226 -13.16 1.83 -21.59
C LEU A 226 -13.52 2.64 -20.31
N PRO A 227 -13.63 2.01 -19.13
CA PRO A 227 -13.92 2.73 -17.89
C PRO A 227 -12.86 3.80 -17.61
N GLY A 228 -13.25 5.08 -17.69
CA GLY A 228 -12.31 6.21 -17.58
C GLY A 228 -11.68 6.32 -16.19
N TYR A 229 -10.35 6.44 -16.14
CA TYR A 229 -9.62 6.68 -14.91
C TYR A 229 -9.45 8.17 -14.61
N ASN A 230 -9.59 8.54 -13.34
CA ASN A 230 -9.22 9.85 -12.82
C ASN A 230 -8.47 9.69 -11.49
N SER A 231 -7.54 10.60 -11.23
CA SER A 231 -6.70 10.57 -10.02
C SER A 231 -7.38 11.17 -8.77
N GLY A 232 -8.56 11.80 -8.94
CA GLY A 232 -9.02 12.87 -8.06
C GLY A 232 -9.66 12.45 -6.73
N ALA A 233 -10.12 11.20 -6.54
CA ALA A 233 -11.13 10.93 -5.51
C ALA A 233 -10.76 9.95 -4.38
N ILE A 234 -9.69 9.14 -4.48
CA ILE A 234 -9.60 7.90 -3.68
C ILE A 234 -8.49 7.91 -2.61
N CYS A 235 -7.60 8.90 -2.63
CA CYS A 235 -6.42 8.96 -1.74
C CYS A 235 -6.42 10.16 -0.78
N THR A 236 -7.59 10.65 -0.35
CA THR A 236 -7.62 11.73 0.66
C THR A 236 -7.24 11.17 2.03
N PHE A 237 -6.07 11.55 2.53
CA PHE A 237 -5.62 11.19 3.88
C PHE A 237 -6.60 11.76 4.93
N PRO A 238 -7.13 10.96 5.88
CA PRO A 238 -8.18 11.39 6.79
C PRO A 238 -7.79 12.59 7.66
N GLU A 239 -8.67 13.59 7.73
CA GLU A 239 -8.43 14.81 8.52
C GLU A 239 -8.28 14.54 10.02
N PHE A 240 -8.98 13.53 10.56
CA PHE A 240 -8.82 13.16 11.96
C PHE A 240 -7.39 12.72 12.29
N LEU A 241 -6.74 11.96 11.39
CA LEU A 241 -5.34 11.58 11.55
C LEU A 241 -4.41 12.79 11.46
N LYS A 242 -4.66 13.74 10.54
CA LYS A 242 -3.86 14.97 10.46
C LYS A 242 -3.93 15.77 11.75
N SER A 243 -5.13 15.91 12.31
CA SER A 243 -5.36 16.62 13.57
C SER A 243 -4.61 15.97 14.73
N GLU A 244 -4.66 14.65 14.85
CA GLU A 244 -3.97 13.89 15.92
C GLU A 244 -2.45 13.89 15.79
N ILE A 245 -1.93 13.80 14.57
CA ILE A 245 -0.48 13.92 14.31
C ILE A 245 0.00 15.32 14.72
N LYS A 246 -0.73 16.37 14.35
CA LYS A 246 -0.40 17.76 14.70
C LYS A 246 -0.50 18.01 16.22
N SER A 247 -1.49 17.43 16.91
CA SER A 247 -1.64 17.60 18.36
C SER A 247 -0.52 16.92 19.13
N THR A 248 -0.13 15.71 18.73
CA THR A 248 0.97 14.96 19.36
C THR A 248 2.29 15.73 19.28
N LEU A 249 2.58 16.34 18.13
CA LEU A 249 3.78 17.18 17.96
C LEU A 249 3.77 18.47 18.78
N LYS A 250 2.59 19.07 19.02
CA LYS A 250 2.49 20.24 19.91
C LYS A 250 2.80 19.84 21.35
N GLN A 251 2.22 18.73 21.80
CA GLN A 251 2.49 18.20 23.14
C GLN A 251 3.98 17.85 23.34
N GLU A 252 4.66 17.27 22.35
CA GLU A 252 6.10 17.01 22.43
C GLU A 252 6.95 18.29 22.49
N LYS A 253 6.50 19.39 21.89
CA LYS A 253 7.19 20.69 21.95
C LYS A 253 6.94 21.44 23.27
N ASP A 254 5.81 21.20 23.91
CA ASP A 254 5.41 21.85 25.17
C ASP A 254 5.94 21.12 26.41
N VAL A 255 6.54 19.93 26.26
CA VAL A 255 7.15 19.15 27.35
C VAL A 255 8.66 19.44 27.43
N PRO A 256 9.21 19.83 28.61
CA PRO A 256 10.66 19.94 28.82
C PRO A 256 11.34 18.62 28.48
N LEU A 257 12.43 18.67 27.71
CA LEU A 257 13.15 17.56 27.07
C LEU A 257 13.46 16.37 28.01
N GLN A 258 12.48 15.50 28.26
CA GLN A 258 12.61 14.22 28.97
C GLN A 258 11.65 13.14 28.41
N SER A 259 11.50 13.07 27.08
CA SER A 259 10.76 11.99 26.41
C SER A 259 11.63 11.30 25.33
N PRO A 260 11.37 10.02 24.99
CA PRO A 260 12.37 9.06 24.52
C PRO A 260 12.74 9.12 23.02
N THR A 261 12.60 10.27 22.37
CA THR A 261 12.81 10.43 20.92
C THR A 261 14.18 10.98 20.53
N THR A 262 15.03 11.34 21.48
CA THR A 262 16.41 11.77 21.19
C THR A 262 17.29 10.55 20.89
N ALA A 263 18.24 10.69 19.95
CA ALA A 263 19.22 9.65 19.61
C ALA A 263 19.89 9.02 20.85
N GLY A 264 20.05 9.79 21.94
CA GLY A 264 20.56 9.31 23.22
C GLY A 264 19.68 8.27 23.94
N THR A 265 18.36 8.29 23.76
CA THR A 265 17.44 7.32 24.37
C THR A 265 17.36 6.03 23.58
N ILE A 266 17.40 6.12 22.24
CA ILE A 266 17.63 4.97 21.37
C ILE A 266 18.98 4.31 21.72
N LEU A 267 20.03 5.11 21.94
CA LEU A 267 21.34 4.60 22.36
C LEU A 267 21.31 3.93 23.75
N ARG A 268 20.51 4.43 24.70
CA ARG A 268 20.32 3.81 26.02
C ARG A 268 19.51 2.52 25.93
N ALA A 269 18.42 2.50 25.18
CA ALA A 269 17.61 1.31 24.92
C ALA A 269 18.42 0.22 24.20
N LEU A 270 19.24 0.58 23.21
CA LEU A 270 20.14 -0.35 22.52
C LEU A 270 21.25 -0.89 23.45
N LYS A 271 21.70 -0.11 24.44
CA LYS A 271 22.70 -0.55 25.43
C LYS A 271 22.13 -1.45 26.53
N SER A 272 20.85 -1.31 26.87
CA SER A 272 20.19 -2.12 27.89
C SER A 272 19.69 -3.48 27.40
N PHE A 273 19.57 -3.70 26.07
CA PHE A 273 19.13 -4.96 25.48
C PHE A 273 20.28 -5.71 24.79
N THR A 274 21.04 -6.48 25.56
CA THR A 274 22.19 -7.29 25.09
C THR A 274 21.83 -8.52 24.24
N GLY A 275 20.59 -8.63 23.73
CA GLY A 275 20.12 -9.82 23.00
C GLY A 275 19.25 -9.57 21.76
N CYS A 276 19.02 -8.32 21.36
CA CYS A 276 18.19 -8.05 20.17
C CYS A 276 19.05 -7.97 18.91
N PHE A 277 18.66 -8.71 17.87
CA PHE A 277 19.32 -8.70 16.57
C PHE A 277 19.08 -7.35 15.88
N ILE A 278 20.02 -6.41 16.05
CA ILE A 278 20.02 -5.15 15.32
C ILE A 278 20.44 -5.48 13.88
N PRO A 279 19.63 -5.17 12.85
CA PRO A 279 20.09 -5.27 11.46
C PRO A 279 21.35 -4.43 11.32
N THR A 280 22.43 -5.03 10.82
CA THR A 280 23.81 -4.48 10.78
C THR A 280 23.95 -3.11 10.10
N GLY A 281 22.91 -2.58 9.47
CA GLY A 281 22.86 -1.22 8.92
C GLY A 281 22.67 -0.09 9.93
N LEU A 282 22.17 -0.35 11.16
CA LEU A 282 21.93 0.71 12.15
C LEU A 282 23.20 1.18 12.87
N MET A 283 24.31 0.44 12.75
CA MET A 283 25.57 0.76 13.43
C MET A 283 26.46 1.76 12.66
N LYS A 284 26.04 2.20 11.47
CA LYS A 284 26.78 3.16 10.61
C LYS A 284 26.23 4.59 10.62
N ILE A 285 25.20 4.88 11.42
CA ILE A 285 24.62 6.23 11.60
C ILE A 285 24.82 6.71 13.05
N LEU A 286 25.80 6.13 13.75
CA LEU A 286 26.34 6.58 15.04
C LEU A 286 27.85 6.81 14.86
#